data_AF-A0A945AX52-F1
#
_entry.id   AF-A0A945AX52-F1
#
_cell.length_a   1.000
_cell.length_b   1.000
_cell.length_c   1.000
_cell.angle_alpha   90.00
_cell.angle_beta   90.00
_cell.angle_gamma   90.00
#
_symmetry.space_group_name_H-M   'P 1'
#
loop_
_entity.id
_entity.type
_entity.pdbx_description
1 polymer ?
#
loop_
_entity_poly.entity_id
_entity_poly.type
_entity_poly.pdbx_seq_one_letter_code
_entity_poly.pdbx_strand_id
1 'polypeptide(L)'
;MKILIANLGSTSFKYRLFELPADTGVLEGEHELARGGVERIGGQESRVYASLEHPDAEATQIETIQPIPDHGAALEAAIEQLTAERGPLSSLTDVAAIGFKAVHGGRVRGVVKVDDTVLSAMGEMADVAPAHNPPYVTAMQQLAERFPDVPLVAAFETDFHTTIPDRNSRYAVPKEWLEKHLVRRWGFHGASHRFVAERLLASMSQRPLRSVQCHLGGSSSICWTRDGQSVGTSMGMSPQSGVPQNNRS
;
A
#
# COMPACT_ATOMS: atom_id res chain seq x y z
N MET A 1 -3.96 15.55 11.43
CA MET A 1 -2.77 14.66 11.52
C MET A 1 -2.19 14.48 10.13
N LYS A 2 -0.86 14.51 9.95
CA LYS A 2 -0.25 14.33 8.63
C LYS A 2 0.23 12.89 8.45
N ILE A 3 -0.18 12.23 7.38
CA ILE A 3 0.15 10.84 7.08
C ILE A 3 0.85 10.77 5.73
N LEU A 4 2.04 10.15 5.72
CA LEU A 4 2.77 9.88 4.49
C LEU A 4 2.43 8.48 4.01
N ILE A 5 1.81 8.38 2.83
CA ILE A 5 1.49 7.11 2.18
C ILE A 5 2.60 6.78 1.20
N ALA A 6 3.37 5.74 1.50
CA ALA A 6 4.48 5.26 0.71
C ALA A 6 4.10 4.05 -0.15
N ASN A 7 4.56 4.07 -1.40
CA ASN A 7 4.55 2.95 -2.33
C ASN A 7 6.00 2.66 -2.75
N LEU A 8 6.46 1.47 -2.41
CA LEU A 8 7.85 1.06 -2.57
C LEU A 8 8.00 0.18 -3.81
N GLY A 9 9.01 0.49 -4.61
CA GLY A 9 9.55 -0.41 -5.63
C GLY A 9 10.95 -0.85 -5.26
N SER A 10 11.51 -1.79 -6.03
CA SER A 10 12.91 -2.22 -5.86
C SER A 10 13.91 -1.08 -6.03
N THR A 11 13.60 -0.09 -6.88
CA THR A 11 14.46 1.07 -7.19
C THR A 11 13.72 2.41 -7.13
N SER A 12 12.54 2.44 -6.52
CA SER A 12 11.76 3.68 -6.37
C SER A 12 11.04 3.76 -5.04
N PHE A 13 10.84 5.00 -4.60
CA PHE A 13 10.05 5.36 -3.43
C PHE A 13 9.07 6.43 -3.88
N LYS A 14 7.78 6.13 -3.97
CA LYS A 14 6.75 7.12 -4.32
C LYS A 14 5.90 7.41 -3.11
N TYR A 15 5.52 8.65 -2.93
CA TYR A 15 4.72 9.03 -1.77
C TYR A 15 3.65 10.06 -2.09
N ARG A 16 2.65 10.10 -1.21
CA ARG A 16 1.72 11.21 -1.04
C ARG A 16 1.64 11.57 0.43
N LEU A 17 1.56 12.85 0.74
CA LEU A 17 1.38 13.36 2.09
C LEU A 17 -0.05 13.89 2.20
N PHE A 18 -0.80 13.40 3.17
CA PHE A 18 -2.16 13.83 3.44
C PHE A 18 -2.26 14.50 4.80
N GLU A 19 -3.05 15.56 4.89
CA GLU A 19 -3.62 16.03 6.15
C GLU A 19 -5.00 15.42 6.35
N LEU A 20 -5.17 14.71 7.46
CA LEU A 20 -6.43 14.11 7.88
C LEU A 20 -7.02 14.86 9.08
N PRO A 21 -8.35 15.00 9.18
CA PRO A 21 -9.02 15.49 10.39
C PRO A 21 -8.67 14.60 11.59
N ALA A 22 -8.57 15.19 12.77
CA ALA A 22 -8.05 14.50 13.95
C ALA A 22 -8.99 13.42 14.53
N ASP A 23 -10.26 13.29 14.08
CA ASP A 23 -11.26 12.65 14.95
C ASP A 23 -12.49 11.96 14.33
N THR A 24 -12.52 11.55 13.05
CA THR A 24 -13.83 11.17 12.46
C THR A 24 -14.02 9.72 12.02
N GLY A 25 -12.99 8.92 11.73
CA GLY A 25 -13.24 7.60 11.10
C GLY A 25 -14.02 7.70 9.76
N VAL A 26 -14.14 8.93 9.24
CA VAL A 26 -14.82 9.32 8.01
C VAL A 26 -13.78 10.11 7.21
N LEU A 27 -13.54 9.70 5.97
CA LEU A 27 -12.57 10.30 5.05
C LEU A 27 -13.03 11.66 4.47
N GLU A 28 -13.97 12.34 5.13
CA GLU A 28 -14.41 13.68 4.70
C GLU A 28 -13.42 14.73 5.23
N GLY A 29 -12.84 15.51 4.32
CA GLY A 29 -11.88 16.56 4.66
C GLY A 29 -10.41 16.12 4.66
N GLU A 30 -10.06 15.03 3.96
CA GLU A 30 -8.65 14.75 3.65
C GLU A 30 -8.11 15.72 2.58
N HIS A 31 -6.90 16.23 2.79
CA HIS A 31 -6.22 17.13 1.86
C HIS A 31 -4.86 16.58 1.48
N GLU A 32 -4.61 16.39 0.17
CA GLU A 32 -3.28 16.06 -0.34
C GLU A 32 -2.41 17.32 -0.24
N LEU A 33 -1.37 17.29 0.59
CA LEU A 33 -0.43 18.39 0.80
C LEU A 33 0.75 18.33 -0.17
N ALA A 34 1.16 17.13 -0.54
CA ALA A 34 2.25 16.92 -1.47
C ALA A 34 2.21 15.52 -2.08
N ARG A 35 2.84 15.40 -3.24
CA ARG A 35 3.18 14.10 -3.85
C ARG A 35 4.57 14.14 -4.44
N GLY A 36 5.26 13.03 -4.42
CA GLY A 36 6.61 12.99 -4.93
C GLY A 36 7.18 11.58 -5.02
N GLY A 37 8.47 11.53 -5.25
CA GLY A 37 9.20 10.29 -5.19
C GLY A 37 10.68 10.40 -5.48
N VAL A 38 11.33 9.26 -5.31
CA VAL A 38 12.73 9.02 -5.66
C VAL A 38 12.76 7.87 -6.65
N GLU A 39 13.48 8.07 -7.76
CA GLU A 39 13.69 7.06 -8.79
C GLU A 39 15.19 6.74 -8.90
N ARG A 40 15.49 5.50 -9.29
CA ARG A 40 16.86 4.97 -9.46
C ARG A 40 17.66 4.87 -8.16
N ILE A 41 16.98 4.56 -7.05
CA ILE A 41 17.61 4.22 -5.76
C ILE A 41 18.69 3.15 -5.96
N GLY A 42 19.84 3.34 -5.30
CA GLY A 42 21.09 2.58 -5.47
C GLY A 42 22.04 3.20 -6.51
N GLY A 43 21.61 4.22 -7.24
CA GLY A 43 22.40 4.92 -8.26
C GLY A 43 23.10 6.19 -7.75
N GLN A 44 24.11 6.63 -8.51
CA GLN A 44 24.80 7.92 -8.29
C GLN A 44 23.96 9.13 -8.73
N GLU A 45 23.02 8.92 -9.64
CA GLU A 45 22.11 9.95 -10.18
C GLU A 45 20.67 9.49 -10.01
N SER A 46 20.13 9.68 -8.80
CA SER A 46 18.73 9.42 -8.50
C SER A 46 17.92 10.69 -8.65
N ARG A 47 16.74 10.57 -9.26
CA ARG A 47 15.82 11.71 -9.43
C ARG A 47 14.93 11.81 -8.22
N VAL A 48 15.00 12.93 -7.50
CA VAL A 48 14.17 13.23 -6.32
C VAL A 48 13.24 14.37 -6.69
N TYR A 49 11.93 14.16 -6.63
CA TYR A 49 10.95 15.14 -7.08
C TYR A 49 9.76 15.24 -6.13
N ALA A 50 9.19 16.44 -6.04
CA ALA A 50 7.98 16.72 -5.27
C ALA A 50 7.12 17.81 -5.94
N SER A 51 5.81 17.67 -5.80
CA SER A 51 4.78 18.67 -6.07
C SER A 51 4.17 19.04 -4.73
N LEU A 52 4.35 20.29 -4.31
CA LEU A 52 3.81 20.83 -3.06
C LEU A 52 2.52 21.59 -3.37
N GLU A 53 1.41 21.18 -2.78
CA GLU A 53 0.10 21.79 -2.98
C GLU A 53 -0.10 22.97 -2.04
N HIS A 54 -0.71 24.05 -2.54
CA HIS A 54 -1.00 25.27 -1.78
C HIS A 54 -2.49 25.61 -1.91
N PRO A 55 -3.21 25.93 -0.81
CA PRO A 55 -4.65 26.22 -0.88
C PRO A 55 -5.01 27.38 -1.82
N ASP A 56 -4.17 28.40 -1.87
CA ASP A 56 -4.43 29.68 -2.57
C ASP A 56 -3.36 30.02 -3.62
N ALA A 57 -2.54 29.05 -4.04
CA ALA A 57 -1.46 29.28 -5.01
C ALA A 57 -1.24 28.07 -5.92
N GLU A 58 -0.52 28.27 -7.03
CA GLU A 58 -0.09 27.15 -7.87
C GLU A 58 0.88 26.23 -7.13
N ALA A 59 0.78 24.93 -7.42
CA ALA A 59 1.65 23.93 -6.83
C ALA A 59 3.12 24.20 -7.16
N THR A 60 3.99 24.09 -6.15
CA THR A 60 5.44 24.26 -6.33
C THR A 60 6.06 22.93 -6.74
N GLN A 61 6.77 22.90 -7.86
CA GLN A 61 7.54 21.74 -8.30
C GLN A 61 8.99 21.87 -7.84
N ILE A 62 9.52 20.81 -7.24
CA ILE A 62 10.92 20.71 -6.81
C ILE A 62 11.51 19.45 -7.43
N GLU A 63 12.69 19.56 -8.00
CA GLU A 63 13.42 18.42 -8.54
C GLU A 63 14.92 18.58 -8.31
N THR A 64 15.56 17.51 -7.85
CA THR A 64 17.02 17.42 -7.69
C THR A 64 17.53 16.08 -8.20
N ILE A 65 18.80 16.05 -8.61
CA ILE A 65 19.54 14.83 -8.94
C ILE A 65 20.63 14.65 -7.89
N GLN A 66 20.62 13.53 -7.18
CA GLN A 66 21.61 13.23 -6.16
C GLN A 66 21.84 11.72 -5.96
N PRO A 67 22.95 11.29 -5.34
CA PRO A 67 23.15 9.90 -4.97
C PRO A 67 22.16 9.48 -3.87
N ILE A 68 21.46 8.37 -4.06
CA ILE A 68 20.56 7.79 -3.06
C ILE A 68 20.89 6.30 -2.92
N PRO A 69 21.64 5.88 -1.89
CA PRO A 69 22.13 4.50 -1.79
C PRO A 69 21.03 3.48 -1.43
N ASP A 70 20.02 3.89 -0.67
CA ASP A 70 18.96 3.02 -0.14
C ASP A 70 17.64 3.77 0.11
N HIS A 71 16.61 3.03 0.54
CA HIS A 71 15.28 3.58 0.81
C HIS A 71 15.22 4.50 2.04
N GLY A 72 16.14 4.33 3.00
CA GLY A 72 16.27 5.24 4.14
C GLY A 72 16.72 6.63 3.68
N ALA A 73 17.76 6.69 2.86
CA ALA A 73 18.22 7.94 2.23
C ALA A 73 17.16 8.53 1.29
N ALA A 74 16.37 7.69 0.61
CA ALA A 74 15.26 8.16 -0.22
C ALA A 74 14.18 8.89 0.58
N LEU A 75 13.81 8.38 1.77
CA LEU A 75 12.87 9.06 2.64
C LEU A 75 13.45 10.38 3.17
N GLU A 76 14.71 10.42 3.58
CA GLU A 76 15.34 11.68 4.02
C GLU A 76 15.29 12.75 2.96
N ALA A 77 15.67 12.41 1.72
CA ALA A 77 15.62 13.34 0.59
C ALA A 77 14.19 13.84 0.32
N ALA A 78 13.19 12.96 0.45
CA ALA A 78 11.79 13.35 0.34
C ALA A 78 11.38 14.31 1.48
N ILE A 79 11.77 14.02 2.72
CA ILE A 79 11.45 14.85 3.88
C ILE A 79 12.14 16.21 3.77
N GLU A 80 13.40 16.28 3.31
CA GLU A 80 14.12 17.53 3.05
C GLU A 80 13.32 18.43 2.10
N GLN A 81 12.82 17.89 0.98
CA GLN A 81 11.95 18.64 0.06
C GLN A 81 10.62 19.07 0.70
N LEU A 82 10.05 18.23 1.57
CA LEU A 82 8.80 18.54 2.29
C LEU A 82 8.98 19.54 3.43
N THR A 83 10.22 19.75 3.90
CA THR A 83 10.60 20.76 4.91
C THR A 83 11.26 22.01 4.31
N ALA A 84 11.39 22.06 2.98
CA ALA A 84 11.95 23.21 2.27
C ALA A 84 11.06 24.45 2.42
N GLU A 85 11.49 25.58 1.86
CA GLU A 85 10.67 26.79 1.84
C GLU A 85 9.31 26.49 1.17
N ARG A 86 8.20 26.85 1.84
CA ARG A 86 6.82 26.50 1.44
C ARG A 86 6.51 25.00 1.49
N GLY A 87 7.36 24.20 2.11
CA GLY A 87 7.11 22.80 2.42
C GLY A 87 5.94 22.63 3.40
N PRO A 88 5.14 21.56 3.28
CA PRO A 88 4.02 21.30 4.18
C PRO A 88 4.45 20.82 5.58
N LEU A 89 5.73 20.53 5.81
CA LEU A 89 6.27 20.04 7.08
C LEU A 89 7.25 21.05 7.67
N SER A 90 7.25 21.22 8.99
CA SER A 90 8.33 21.92 9.71
C SER A 90 9.50 20.97 10.00
N SER A 91 9.21 19.70 10.27
CA SER A 91 10.20 18.63 10.44
C SER A 91 9.55 17.26 10.26
N LEU A 92 10.34 16.19 10.35
CA LEU A 92 9.82 14.82 10.32
C LEU A 92 8.79 14.53 11.42
N THR A 93 8.86 15.18 12.58
CA THR A 93 7.95 14.91 13.70
C THR A 93 6.50 15.32 13.42
N ASP A 94 6.27 16.13 12.38
CA ASP A 94 4.93 16.47 11.91
C ASP A 94 4.22 15.26 11.26
N VAL A 95 4.98 14.26 10.80
CA VAL A 95 4.46 13.03 10.20
C VAL A 95 4.03 12.08 11.30
N ALA A 96 2.73 11.95 11.50
CA ALA A 96 2.15 11.12 12.56
C ALA A 96 2.30 9.62 12.29
N ALA A 97 2.37 9.22 11.02
CA ALA A 97 2.68 7.85 10.60
C ALA A 97 3.10 7.78 9.13
N ILE A 98 3.82 6.72 8.78
CA ILE A 98 4.07 6.31 7.40
C ILE A 98 3.26 5.05 7.11
N GLY A 99 2.29 5.17 6.21
CA GLY A 99 1.46 4.08 5.74
C GLY A 99 2.05 3.42 4.50
N PHE A 100 2.10 2.10 4.48
CA PHE A 100 2.60 1.31 3.36
C PHE A 100 1.48 0.47 2.76
N LYS A 101 1.42 0.47 1.42
CA LYS A 101 0.61 -0.49 0.66
C LYS A 101 1.30 -1.87 0.66
N ALA A 102 1.29 -2.56 1.80
CA ALA A 102 1.96 -3.85 1.96
C ALA A 102 1.24 -4.94 1.17
N VAL A 103 1.98 -5.88 0.58
CA VAL A 103 1.39 -6.85 -0.35
C VAL A 103 0.83 -8.07 0.38
N HIS A 104 1.67 -8.85 1.07
CA HIS A 104 1.20 -10.09 1.66
C HIS A 104 1.84 -10.42 3.01
N GLY A 105 1.05 -10.40 4.09
CA GLY A 105 1.52 -10.76 5.44
C GLY A 105 1.25 -12.21 5.84
N GLY A 106 0.68 -13.04 4.96
CA GLY A 106 0.29 -14.42 5.27
C GLY A 106 -0.57 -14.53 6.53
N ARG A 107 0.06 -15.00 7.61
CA ARG A 107 -0.56 -15.11 8.94
C ARG A 107 -0.95 -13.77 9.57
N VAL A 108 -0.31 -12.67 9.18
CA VAL A 108 -0.66 -11.30 9.57
C VAL A 108 -1.52 -10.66 8.49
N ARG A 109 -2.60 -9.99 8.90
CA ARG A 109 -3.62 -9.37 8.04
C ARG A 109 -4.09 -8.07 8.64
N GLY A 110 -4.86 -7.28 7.90
CA GLY A 110 -5.38 -6.00 8.37
C GLY A 110 -4.48 -4.82 8.07
N VAL A 111 -4.79 -3.73 8.79
CA VAL A 111 -3.96 -2.54 8.90
C VAL A 111 -3.28 -2.62 10.27
N VAL A 112 -1.96 -2.80 10.28
CA VAL A 112 -1.21 -3.10 11.50
C VAL A 112 0.03 -2.21 11.60
N LYS A 113 0.40 -1.84 12.83
CA LYS A 113 1.71 -1.23 13.08
C LYS A 113 2.79 -2.25 12.73
N VAL A 114 3.82 -1.81 12.00
CA VAL A 114 4.95 -2.66 11.62
C VAL A 114 5.80 -2.94 12.86
N ASP A 115 6.08 -4.23 13.07
CA ASP A 115 7.01 -4.77 14.07
C ASP A 115 7.71 -6.01 13.48
N ASP A 116 8.57 -6.65 14.27
CA ASP A 116 9.29 -7.86 13.85
C ASP A 116 8.36 -9.01 13.46
N THR A 117 7.17 -9.10 14.06
CA THR A 117 6.16 -10.11 13.71
C THR A 117 5.62 -9.88 12.31
N VAL A 118 5.31 -8.62 11.97
CA VAL A 118 4.86 -8.21 10.63
C VAL A 118 5.95 -8.48 9.60
N LEU A 119 7.20 -8.07 9.87
CA LEU A 119 8.32 -8.25 8.95
C LEU A 119 8.62 -9.72 8.70
N SER A 120 8.62 -10.55 9.75
CA SER A 120 8.79 -12.00 9.65
C SER A 120 7.67 -12.64 8.81
N ALA A 121 6.41 -12.27 9.05
CA ALA A 121 5.28 -12.83 8.31
C ALA A 121 5.29 -12.42 6.82
N MET A 122 5.77 -11.22 6.51
CA MET A 122 6.02 -10.80 5.12
C MET A 122 7.18 -11.58 4.48
N GLY A 123 8.24 -11.85 5.23
CA GLY A 123 9.37 -12.68 4.80
C GLY A 123 8.95 -14.11 4.44
N GLU A 124 8.08 -14.73 5.25
CA GLU A 124 7.50 -16.06 4.97
C GLU A 124 6.73 -16.11 3.63
N MET A 125 6.19 -14.98 3.17
CA MET A 125 5.45 -14.86 1.91
C MET A 125 6.28 -14.33 0.74
N ALA A 126 7.61 -14.23 0.88
CA ALA A 126 8.50 -13.73 -0.16
C ALA A 126 8.37 -14.53 -1.47
N ASP A 127 8.30 -15.86 -1.41
CA ASP A 127 8.17 -16.70 -2.62
C ASP A 127 6.83 -16.50 -3.35
N VAL A 128 5.79 -16.04 -2.64
CA VAL A 128 4.47 -15.75 -3.22
C VAL A 128 4.42 -14.37 -3.86
N ALA A 129 5.16 -13.40 -3.29
CA ALA A 129 5.24 -12.03 -3.77
C ALA A 129 6.71 -11.56 -3.93
N PRO A 130 7.54 -12.22 -4.76
CA PRO A 130 9.00 -12.04 -4.74
C PRO A 130 9.43 -10.65 -5.22
N ALA A 131 8.66 -10.03 -6.11
CA ALA A 131 8.92 -8.68 -6.59
C ALA A 131 8.45 -7.57 -5.63
N HIS A 132 7.73 -7.91 -4.55
CA HIS A 132 7.08 -6.92 -3.69
C HIS A 132 7.44 -7.06 -2.22
N ASN A 133 7.30 -8.26 -1.62
CA ASN A 133 7.55 -8.42 -0.19
C ASN A 133 9.01 -8.15 0.21
N PRO A 134 10.04 -8.71 -0.47
CA PRO A 134 11.43 -8.42 -0.12
C PRO A 134 11.79 -6.93 -0.09
N PRO A 135 11.52 -6.11 -1.14
CA PRO A 135 11.87 -4.69 -1.07
C PRO A 135 11.07 -3.94 0.01
N TYR A 136 9.82 -4.33 0.29
CA TYR A 136 9.05 -3.73 1.38
C TYR A 136 9.66 -4.05 2.76
N VAL A 137 10.04 -5.31 3.01
CA VAL A 137 10.65 -5.72 4.28
C VAL A 137 11.96 -4.97 4.51
N THR A 138 12.86 -4.95 3.52
CA THR A 138 14.13 -4.22 3.61
C THR A 138 13.91 -2.74 3.91
N ALA A 139 13.01 -2.07 3.18
CA ALA A 139 12.75 -0.65 3.37
C ALA A 139 12.12 -0.38 4.75
N MET A 140 11.14 -1.17 5.17
CA MET A 140 10.51 -1.00 6.50
C MET A 140 11.52 -1.20 7.63
N GLN A 141 12.45 -2.15 7.50
CA GLN A 141 13.54 -2.36 8.46
C GLN A 141 14.45 -1.13 8.55
N GLN A 142 14.96 -0.65 7.41
CA GLN A 142 15.82 0.53 7.36
C GLN A 142 15.13 1.77 7.93
N LEU A 143 13.85 1.95 7.62
CA LEU A 143 13.06 3.07 8.13
C LEU A 143 12.82 2.96 9.63
N ALA A 144 12.54 1.76 10.15
CA ALA A 144 12.35 1.55 11.59
C ALA A 144 13.65 1.79 12.39
N GLU A 145 14.80 1.37 11.85
CA GLU A 145 16.11 1.61 12.46
C GLU A 145 16.48 3.10 12.47
N ARG A 146 16.19 3.81 11.36
CA ARG A 146 16.58 5.21 11.17
C ARG A 146 15.62 6.20 11.83
N PHE A 147 14.33 5.85 11.91
CA PHE A 147 13.26 6.71 12.42
C PHE A 147 12.41 5.97 13.47
N PRO A 148 12.99 5.59 14.62
CA PRO A 148 12.33 4.74 15.61
C PRO A 148 11.05 5.37 16.20
N ASP A 149 10.96 6.69 16.19
CA ASP A 149 9.83 7.44 16.75
C ASP A 149 8.67 7.60 15.75
N VAL A 150 8.86 7.29 14.46
CA VAL A 150 7.82 7.43 13.44
C VAL A 150 7.06 6.11 13.27
N PRO A 151 5.76 6.04 13.59
CA PRO A 151 4.98 4.82 13.41
C PRO A 151 4.92 4.40 11.94
N LEU A 152 5.42 3.20 11.65
CA LEU A 152 5.24 2.55 10.36
C LEU A 152 3.98 1.67 10.41
N VAL A 153 3.12 1.76 9.39
CA VAL A 153 1.84 1.05 9.32
C VAL A 153 1.71 0.29 8.01
N ALA A 154 1.54 -1.03 8.07
CA ALA A 154 1.29 -1.86 6.90
C ALA A 154 -0.21 -2.06 6.69
N ALA A 155 -0.72 -1.67 5.52
CA ALA A 155 -2.07 -2.01 5.07
C ALA A 155 -1.97 -3.11 3.99
N PHE A 156 -2.41 -4.33 4.32
CA PHE A 156 -2.24 -5.47 3.44
C PHE A 156 -3.26 -5.53 2.30
N GLU A 157 -2.79 -5.71 1.07
CA GLU A 157 -3.63 -5.86 -0.14
C GLU A 157 -4.60 -7.05 -0.08
N THR A 158 -4.28 -8.05 0.75
CA THR A 158 -5.09 -9.26 0.96
C THR A 158 -6.22 -9.08 1.96
N ASP A 159 -6.22 -7.99 2.73
CA ASP A 159 -7.12 -7.83 3.89
C ASP A 159 -8.60 -7.78 3.51
N PHE A 160 -8.94 -7.04 2.46
CA PHE A 160 -10.33 -6.92 1.99
C PHE A 160 -10.95 -8.27 1.58
N HIS A 161 -10.11 -9.25 1.26
CA HIS A 161 -10.52 -10.57 0.80
C HIS A 161 -10.63 -11.60 1.93
N THR A 162 -10.42 -11.20 3.18
CA THR A 162 -10.54 -12.11 4.34
C THR A 162 -11.97 -12.61 4.59
N THR A 163 -12.97 -11.91 4.07
CA THR A 163 -14.39 -12.30 4.14
C THR A 163 -14.79 -13.36 3.12
N ILE A 164 -13.89 -13.76 2.20
CA ILE A 164 -14.17 -14.79 1.20
C ILE A 164 -14.38 -16.14 1.93
N PRO A 165 -15.54 -16.80 1.76
CA PRO A 165 -15.81 -18.05 2.45
C PRO A 165 -14.87 -19.17 1.98
N ASP A 166 -14.64 -20.16 2.82
CA ASP A 166 -13.70 -21.26 2.55
C ASP A 166 -13.99 -22.00 1.24
N ARG A 167 -15.27 -22.20 0.88
CA ARG A 167 -15.67 -22.80 -0.41
C ARG A 167 -15.17 -22.04 -1.64
N ASN A 168 -14.87 -20.75 -1.50
CA ASN A 168 -14.39 -19.88 -2.57
C ASN A 168 -12.90 -19.55 -2.44
N SER A 169 -12.29 -19.83 -1.28
CA SER A 169 -10.87 -19.53 -1.04
C SER A 169 -9.95 -20.75 -0.99
N ARG A 170 -10.47 -21.95 -0.75
CA ARG A 170 -9.65 -23.17 -0.75
C ARG A 170 -9.50 -23.74 -2.16
N TYR A 171 -8.29 -24.19 -2.48
CA TYR A 171 -8.04 -24.99 -3.68
C TYR A 171 -8.33 -26.48 -3.42
N ALA A 172 -8.65 -27.23 -4.47
CA ALA A 172 -8.78 -28.68 -4.42
C ALA A 172 -7.39 -29.35 -4.41
N VAL A 173 -6.66 -29.15 -3.32
CA VAL A 173 -5.28 -29.63 -3.10
C VAL A 173 -5.20 -30.38 -1.76
N PRO A 174 -4.11 -31.12 -1.49
CA PRO A 174 -3.92 -31.77 -0.20
C PRO A 174 -4.10 -30.79 0.97
N LYS A 175 -4.82 -31.21 2.00
CA LYS A 175 -5.12 -30.39 3.19
C LYS A 175 -3.87 -29.78 3.82
N GLU A 176 -2.78 -30.56 3.83
CA GLU A 176 -1.48 -30.16 4.34
C GLU A 176 -0.95 -28.88 3.67
N TRP A 177 -1.21 -28.67 2.37
CA TRP A 177 -0.78 -27.47 1.67
C TRP A 177 -1.51 -26.21 2.16
N LEU A 178 -2.79 -26.35 2.51
CA LEU A 178 -3.57 -25.27 3.10
C LEU A 178 -3.04 -24.89 4.50
N GLU A 179 -2.69 -25.90 5.29
CA GLU A 179 -2.34 -25.75 6.72
C GLU A 179 -0.88 -25.34 6.95
N LYS A 180 0.06 -25.94 6.21
CA LYS A 180 1.50 -25.71 6.40
C LYS A 180 2.07 -24.63 5.49
N HIS A 181 1.54 -24.53 4.27
CA HIS A 181 2.08 -23.66 3.22
C HIS A 181 1.14 -22.50 2.88
N LEU A 182 0.03 -22.38 3.60
CA LEU A 182 -0.96 -21.32 3.41
C LEU A 182 -1.47 -21.23 1.96
N VAL A 183 -1.51 -22.36 1.26
CA VAL A 183 -1.97 -22.43 -0.13
C VAL A 183 -3.47 -22.18 -0.16
N ARG A 184 -3.88 -20.99 -0.55
CA ARG A 184 -5.29 -20.61 -0.71
C ARG A 184 -5.40 -19.40 -1.61
N ARG A 185 -6.60 -19.10 -2.06
CA ARG A 185 -6.91 -17.82 -2.68
C ARG A 185 -6.84 -16.74 -1.61
N TRP A 186 -5.88 -15.84 -1.78
CA TRP A 186 -5.69 -14.67 -0.94
C TRP A 186 -6.37 -13.45 -1.55
N GLY A 187 -6.19 -13.26 -2.86
CA GLY A 187 -6.67 -12.07 -3.54
C GLY A 187 -5.81 -10.83 -3.27
N PHE A 188 -5.76 -9.91 -4.24
CA PHE A 188 -5.01 -8.66 -4.14
C PHE A 188 -5.83 -7.53 -4.78
N HIS A 189 -5.28 -6.31 -4.79
CA HIS A 189 -6.03 -5.08 -5.09
C HIS A 189 -7.14 -4.81 -4.07
N GLY A 190 -6.99 -5.32 -2.84
CA GLY A 190 -7.99 -5.20 -1.79
C GLY A 190 -8.32 -3.75 -1.45
N ALA A 191 -7.32 -2.86 -1.38
CA ALA A 191 -7.57 -1.44 -1.11
C ALA A 191 -8.46 -0.78 -2.19
N SER A 192 -8.22 -1.08 -3.47
CA SER A 192 -9.03 -0.54 -4.57
C SER A 192 -10.44 -1.11 -4.57
N HIS A 193 -10.59 -2.42 -4.38
CA HIS A 193 -11.90 -3.06 -4.31
C HIS A 193 -12.71 -2.59 -3.08
N ARG A 194 -12.04 -2.41 -1.94
CA ARG A 194 -12.63 -1.84 -0.72
C ARG A 194 -13.16 -0.43 -0.96
N PHE A 195 -12.33 0.45 -1.53
CA PHE A 195 -12.74 1.82 -1.84
C PHE A 195 -14.02 1.87 -2.70
N VAL A 196 -14.06 1.08 -3.78
CA VAL A 196 -15.25 0.99 -4.65
C VAL A 196 -16.46 0.41 -3.90
N ALA A 197 -16.24 -0.62 -3.08
CA ALA A 197 -17.31 -1.24 -2.30
C ALA A 197 -17.96 -0.27 -1.30
N GLU A 198 -17.13 0.50 -0.58
CA GLU A 198 -17.56 1.51 0.39
C GLU A 198 -18.31 2.66 -0.29
N ARG A 199 -17.83 3.13 -1.45
CA ARG A 199 -18.54 4.16 -2.25
C ARG A 199 -19.90 3.67 -2.72
N LEU A 200 -19.99 2.45 -3.24
CA LEU A 200 -21.26 1.86 -3.68
C LEU A 200 -22.25 1.71 -2.51
N LEU A 201 -21.78 1.30 -1.33
CA LEU A 201 -22.61 1.17 -0.13
C LEU A 201 -23.19 2.52 0.31
N ALA A 202 -22.41 3.59 0.24
CA ALA A 202 -22.83 4.94 0.60
C ALA A 202 -23.84 5.51 -0.41
N SER A 203 -23.71 5.17 -1.70
CA SER A 203 -24.53 5.74 -2.77
C SER A 203 -25.80 4.93 -3.09
N MET A 204 -25.91 3.67 -2.66
CA MET A 204 -27.02 2.79 -2.99
C MET A 204 -27.76 2.34 -1.73
N SER A 205 -29.09 2.36 -1.77
CA SER A 205 -29.95 1.90 -0.67
C SER A 205 -30.38 0.43 -0.77
N GLN A 206 -30.28 -0.20 -1.95
CA GLN A 206 -30.70 -1.59 -2.18
C GLN A 206 -29.89 -2.58 -1.34
N ARG A 207 -30.57 -3.53 -0.66
CA ARG A 207 -29.94 -4.62 0.10
C ARG A 207 -30.58 -5.99 -0.24
N PRO A 208 -29.80 -7.09 -0.36
CA PRO A 208 -28.35 -7.10 -0.32
C PRO A 208 -27.75 -6.43 -1.56
N LEU A 209 -26.75 -5.57 -1.38
CA LEU A 209 -26.05 -4.94 -2.49
C LEU A 209 -25.06 -5.94 -3.06
N ARG A 210 -25.19 -6.28 -4.34
CA ARG A 210 -24.27 -7.20 -5.03
C ARG A 210 -23.59 -6.46 -6.17
N SER A 211 -22.28 -6.59 -6.28
CA SER A 211 -21.54 -5.98 -7.38
C SER A 211 -20.39 -6.87 -7.83
N VAL A 212 -20.03 -6.70 -9.11
CA VAL A 212 -18.79 -7.21 -9.69
C VAL A 212 -17.95 -5.98 -10.03
N GLN A 213 -16.76 -5.90 -9.45
CA GLN A 213 -15.83 -4.79 -9.59
C GLN A 213 -14.64 -5.24 -10.43
N CYS A 214 -14.29 -4.45 -11.43
CA CYS A 214 -13.16 -4.72 -12.32
C CYS A 214 -12.07 -3.67 -12.08
N HIS A 215 -10.98 -4.06 -11.43
CA HIS A 215 -9.76 -3.25 -11.36
C HIS A 215 -8.90 -3.61 -12.56
N LEU A 216 -8.78 -2.70 -13.54
CA LEU A 216 -8.07 -2.94 -14.79
C LEU A 216 -6.92 -1.94 -14.95
N GLY A 217 -5.70 -2.45 -15.07
CA GLY A 217 -4.48 -1.64 -15.17
C GLY A 217 -3.28 -2.50 -15.57
N GLY A 218 -2.07 -2.12 -15.14
CA GLY A 218 -0.87 -2.92 -15.37
C GLY A 218 -1.00 -4.34 -14.79
N SER A 219 -1.65 -4.46 -13.64
CA SER A 219 -2.23 -5.69 -13.11
C SER A 219 -3.77 -5.56 -13.07
N SER A 220 -4.47 -6.67 -13.25
CA SER A 220 -5.93 -6.69 -13.37
C SER A 220 -6.57 -7.75 -12.47
N SER A 221 -7.67 -7.40 -11.81
CA SER A 221 -8.46 -8.33 -10.99
C SER A 221 -9.95 -8.03 -11.08
N ILE A 222 -10.75 -9.07 -10.88
CA ILE A 222 -12.20 -8.97 -10.74
C ILE A 222 -12.56 -9.43 -9.32
N CYS A 223 -13.35 -8.64 -8.61
CA CYS A 223 -13.85 -8.97 -7.27
C CYS A 223 -15.37 -8.95 -7.30
N TRP A 224 -16.00 -9.96 -6.71
CA TRP A 224 -17.44 -9.97 -6.50
C TRP A 224 -17.73 -9.74 -5.03
N THR A 225 -18.61 -8.79 -4.75
CA THR A 225 -18.92 -8.32 -3.39
C THR A 225 -20.39 -8.48 -3.06
N ARG A 226 -20.67 -8.63 -1.76
CA ARG A 226 -22.01 -8.62 -1.18
C ARG A 226 -22.00 -7.75 0.06
N ASP A 227 -22.85 -6.73 0.09
CA ASP A 227 -22.99 -5.78 1.20
C ASP A 227 -21.64 -5.18 1.62
N GLY A 228 -20.84 -4.79 0.61
CA GLY A 228 -19.51 -4.20 0.79
C GLY A 228 -18.38 -5.18 1.09
N GLN A 229 -18.68 -6.47 1.35
CA GLN A 229 -17.68 -7.48 1.66
C GLN A 229 -17.28 -8.27 0.42
N SER A 230 -15.99 -8.61 0.30
CA SER A 230 -15.53 -9.51 -0.76
C SER A 230 -16.04 -10.92 -0.50
N VAL A 231 -16.73 -11.52 -1.48
CA VAL A 231 -17.14 -12.93 -1.42
C VAL A 231 -16.41 -13.79 -2.45
N GLY A 232 -15.54 -13.16 -3.25
CA GLY A 232 -14.46 -13.80 -3.98
C GLY A 232 -13.78 -12.86 -4.96
N THR A 233 -12.69 -13.34 -5.56
CA THR A 233 -11.81 -12.56 -6.44
C THR A 233 -11.14 -13.46 -7.47
N SER A 234 -10.77 -12.91 -8.63
CA SER A 234 -10.08 -13.63 -9.69
C SER A 234 -8.65 -13.99 -9.31
N MET A 235 -7.97 -13.12 -8.55
CA MET A 235 -6.60 -13.36 -8.11
C MET A 235 -6.53 -14.48 -7.08
N GLY A 236 -5.44 -15.25 -7.16
CA GLY A 236 -5.27 -16.53 -6.47
C GLY A 236 -4.46 -16.42 -5.19
N MET A 237 -3.58 -17.40 -4.99
CA MET A 237 -2.53 -17.37 -3.96
C MET A 237 -1.52 -16.26 -4.22
N SER A 238 -1.18 -16.06 -5.50
CA SER A 238 -0.29 -15.00 -5.96
C SER A 238 -1.03 -14.07 -6.94
N PRO A 239 -0.46 -12.89 -7.24
CA PRO A 239 -1.00 -11.98 -8.25
C PRO A 239 -0.90 -12.52 -9.69
N GLN A 240 -0.40 -13.74 -9.91
CA GLN A 240 -0.26 -14.33 -11.24
C GLN A 240 -1.56 -14.95 -11.77
N SER A 241 -2.47 -15.39 -10.89
CA SER A 241 -3.73 -15.99 -11.33
C SER A 241 -4.79 -14.94 -11.61
N GLY A 242 -5.73 -15.24 -12.50
CA GLY A 242 -6.94 -14.46 -12.68
C GLY A 242 -7.23 -14.13 -14.15
N VAL A 243 -7.30 -12.84 -14.45
CA VAL A 243 -7.53 -12.32 -15.79
C VAL A 243 -6.21 -11.90 -16.44
N PRO A 244 -6.14 -11.79 -17.78
CA PRO A 244 -4.96 -11.30 -18.47
C PRO A 244 -4.47 -9.95 -17.91
N GLN A 245 -3.16 -9.83 -17.75
CA GLN A 245 -2.47 -8.62 -17.28
C GLN A 245 -1.45 -8.17 -18.32
N ASN A 246 -0.77 -7.06 -18.10
CA ASN A 246 0.23 -6.56 -19.04
C ASN A 246 1.34 -7.59 -19.33
N ASN A 247 1.80 -8.31 -18.31
CA ASN A 247 2.92 -9.26 -18.41
C ASN A 247 2.71 -10.56 -17.61
N ARG A 248 1.45 -10.91 -17.29
CA ARG A 248 1.10 -12.16 -16.60
C ARG A 248 -0.09 -12.80 -17.34
N SER A 249 -0.02 -14.13 -17.50
CA SER A 249 -1.01 -14.95 -18.22
C SER A 249 -2.40 -14.90 -17.61
#